data_AF-A0A1E4TK10-F1
#
_entry.id   AF-A0A1E4TK10-F1
#
_cell.length_a   1.000
_cell.length_b   1.000
_cell.length_c   1.000
_cell.angle_alpha   90.00
_cell.angle_beta   90.00
_cell.angle_gamma   90.00
#
_symmetry.space_group_name_H-M   'P 1'
#
loop_
_entity.id
_entity.type
_entity.pdbx_description
1 polymer ?
#
loop_
_entity_poly.entity_id
_entity_poly.type
_entity_poly.pdbx_seq_one_letter_code
_entity_poly.pdbx_strand_id
1 'polypeptide(L)'
;MRALTGRSISKRCMSIKAGAILSRMPVITKELDDFEISYYNYTSELEKRLMWTFPQKFFFRPGSLAERDFEELQTRPAGAEKLVYYPFGRPDVVEGRDRNSKQDIRLPAPSYDPEDKSSMSRPIEPNSRITDADKKNDLKSLERALDKPLYLVVKEKSSSSWVFPTFSINEDSALHTAAEEGLFTTGGPDMNIWTVSNTPALVQKLSEDRVYYIKSHILAGSFKLSRSSDYIDFMWLSSSEIPKHVSSDLWNCVNKILN
;
A
#
# COMPACT_ATOMS: atom_id res chain seq x y z
N MET A 1 13.63 73.35 11.62
CA MET A 1 12.78 72.50 10.76
C MET A 1 13.62 71.31 10.29
N ARG A 2 13.47 70.13 10.90
CA ARG A 2 14.06 68.88 10.39
C ARG A 2 12.94 68.07 9.76
N ALA A 3 12.98 67.94 8.43
CA ALA A 3 12.04 67.13 7.68
C ALA A 3 12.25 65.65 8.03
N LEU A 4 11.23 65.02 8.61
CA LEU A 4 11.15 63.56 8.76
C LEU A 4 10.82 62.98 7.39
N THR A 5 11.85 62.53 6.66
CA THR A 5 11.68 61.72 5.45
C THR A 5 11.08 60.38 5.85
N GLY A 6 9.77 60.26 5.68
CA GLY A 6 9.06 58.99 5.80
C GLY A 6 9.58 58.00 4.76
N ARG A 7 10.42 57.06 5.21
CA ARG A 7 10.88 55.94 4.39
C ARG A 7 9.70 54.99 4.23
N SER A 8 9.01 55.06 3.10
CA SER A 8 8.00 54.08 2.67
C SER A 8 8.68 52.70 2.60
N ILE A 9 8.46 51.88 3.63
CA ILE A 9 8.81 50.46 3.60
C ILE A 9 7.78 49.80 2.68
N SER A 10 8.12 49.58 1.40
CA SER A 10 7.29 48.70 0.57
C SER A 10 7.33 47.32 1.24
N LYS A 11 6.18 46.88 1.76
CA LYS A 11 6.04 45.49 2.21
C LYS A 11 6.36 44.62 1.00
N ARG A 12 7.44 43.84 1.06
CA ARG A 12 7.64 42.73 0.13
C ARG A 12 6.42 41.82 0.27
N CYS A 13 5.52 41.88 -0.71
CA CYS A 13 4.32 41.08 -0.74
C CYS A 13 4.76 39.65 -1.05
N MET A 14 4.86 38.81 -0.01
CA MET A 14 5.14 37.39 -0.22
C MET A 14 3.86 36.74 -0.75
N SER A 15 3.94 36.09 -1.91
CA SER A 15 2.81 35.35 -2.44
C SER A 15 2.64 34.05 -1.66
N ILE A 16 1.41 33.79 -1.20
CA ILE A 16 1.06 32.55 -0.54
C ILE A 16 0.47 31.62 -1.59
N LYS A 17 0.99 30.40 -1.67
CA LYS A 17 0.52 29.36 -2.58
C LYS A 17 0.12 28.10 -1.80
N ALA A 18 -0.92 27.43 -2.26
CA ALA A 18 -1.39 26.16 -1.73
C ALA A 18 -0.81 25.03 -2.59
N GLY A 19 0.10 24.25 -2.03
CA GLY A 19 0.59 23.02 -2.65
C GLY A 19 -0.29 21.83 -2.26
N ALA A 20 -0.46 20.87 -3.15
CA ALA A 20 -1.19 19.65 -2.87
C ALA A 20 -0.29 18.42 -3.05
N ILE A 21 -0.11 17.64 -1.98
CA ILE A 21 0.54 16.33 -2.04
C ILE A 21 -0.58 15.30 -2.12
N LEU A 22 -0.96 14.96 -3.35
CA LEU A 22 -1.94 13.91 -3.59
C LEU A 22 -1.24 12.55 -3.62
N SER A 23 -1.68 11.65 -2.74
CA SER A 23 -1.09 10.33 -2.57
C SER A 23 -2.11 9.21 -2.74
N ARG A 24 -1.72 8.15 -3.46
CA ARG A 24 -2.44 6.88 -3.51
C ARG A 24 -1.84 5.97 -2.46
N MET A 25 -2.66 5.47 -1.54
CA MET A 25 -2.21 4.54 -0.48
C MET A 25 -1.86 3.16 -1.07
N PRO A 26 -0.91 2.41 -0.49
CA PRO A 26 -0.67 1.04 -0.93
C PRO A 26 -1.96 0.20 -0.78
N VAL A 27 -2.26 -0.57 -1.81
CA VAL A 27 -3.47 -1.43 -1.91
C VAL A 27 -3.18 -2.83 -1.39
N ILE A 28 -1.95 -3.32 -1.60
CA ILE A 28 -1.50 -4.63 -1.12
C ILE A 28 -0.42 -4.46 -0.05
N THR A 29 -0.20 -5.53 0.72
CA THR A 29 0.85 -5.59 1.73
C THR A 29 2.23 -5.41 1.10
N LYS A 30 3.18 -4.84 1.84
CA LYS A 30 4.59 -4.75 1.40
C LYS A 30 5.15 -6.14 1.08
N GLU A 31 6.12 -6.18 0.19
CA GLU A 31 6.95 -7.37 0.02
C GLU A 31 7.85 -7.54 1.25
N LEU A 32 8.03 -8.80 1.66
CA LEU A 32 8.83 -9.17 2.81
C LEU A 32 10.30 -9.22 2.43
N ASP A 33 11.16 -8.80 3.35
CA ASP A 33 12.60 -8.99 3.21
C ASP A 33 13.00 -10.46 3.40
N ASP A 34 14.14 -10.89 2.86
CA ASP A 34 14.63 -12.27 2.99
C ASP A 34 14.79 -12.70 4.45
N PHE A 35 15.26 -11.77 5.30
CA PHE A 35 15.34 -12.01 6.74
C PHE A 35 13.95 -12.17 7.36
N GLU A 36 13.00 -11.29 7.03
CA GLU A 36 11.63 -11.37 7.53
C GLU A 36 10.99 -12.71 7.14
N ILE A 37 11.17 -13.17 5.90
CA ILE A 37 10.69 -14.47 5.41
C ILE A 37 11.26 -15.61 6.26
N SER A 38 12.58 -15.62 6.48
CA SER A 38 13.24 -16.66 7.28
C SER A 38 12.74 -16.69 8.73
N TYR A 39 12.52 -15.52 9.32
CA TYR A 39 12.01 -15.37 10.68
C TYR A 39 10.55 -15.84 10.78
N TYR A 40 9.68 -15.48 9.84
CA TYR A 40 8.30 -15.94 9.81
C TYR A 40 8.18 -17.44 9.59
N ASN A 41 9.05 -18.02 8.75
CA ASN A 41 9.10 -19.48 8.58
C ASN A 41 9.51 -20.18 9.88
N TYR A 42 10.56 -19.70 10.53
CA TYR A 42 11.02 -20.27 11.81
C TYR A 42 9.94 -20.20 12.90
N THR A 43 9.31 -19.02 13.06
CA THR A 43 8.24 -18.84 14.05
C THR A 43 7.02 -19.69 13.72
N SER A 44 6.65 -19.83 12.44
CA SER A 44 5.58 -20.74 12.00
C SER A 44 5.90 -22.20 12.29
N GLU A 45 7.15 -22.63 12.15
CA GLU A 45 7.56 -24.00 12.49
C GLU A 45 7.53 -24.27 13.99
N LEU A 46 7.99 -23.32 14.80
CA LEU A 46 7.87 -23.38 16.25
C LEU A 46 6.40 -23.44 16.68
N GLU A 47 5.55 -22.60 16.09
CA GLU A 47 4.13 -22.61 16.35
C GLU A 47 3.54 -23.99 16.01
N LYS A 48 3.77 -24.52 14.80
CA LYS A 48 3.34 -25.88 14.43
C LYS A 48 3.82 -26.97 15.40
N ARG A 49 5.01 -26.81 15.98
CA ARG A 49 5.53 -27.74 16.99
C ARG A 49 4.79 -27.63 18.33
N LEU A 50 4.45 -26.42 18.75
CA LEU A 50 3.83 -26.12 20.04
C LEU A 50 2.29 -26.18 20.02
N MET A 51 1.68 -26.08 18.85
CA MET A 51 0.24 -26.20 18.65
C MET A 51 -0.30 -27.49 19.28
N TRP A 52 -1.55 -27.42 19.74
CA TRP A 52 -2.27 -28.56 20.27
C TRP A 52 -2.68 -29.53 19.16
N THR A 53 -3.22 -30.69 19.55
CA THR A 53 -3.88 -31.61 18.63
C THR A 53 -5.05 -30.91 17.95
N PHE A 54 -5.22 -31.12 16.66
CA PHE A 54 -6.40 -30.63 15.97
C PHE A 54 -7.66 -31.40 16.43
N PRO A 55 -8.69 -30.71 16.95
CA PRO A 55 -9.87 -31.37 17.50
C PRO A 55 -10.82 -31.81 16.37
N GLN A 56 -10.47 -32.90 15.67
CA GLN A 56 -11.21 -33.42 14.51
C GLN A 56 -12.70 -33.59 14.80
N LYS A 57 -13.06 -34.21 15.94
CA LYS A 57 -14.45 -34.52 16.33
C LYS A 57 -15.33 -33.28 16.52
N PHE A 58 -14.72 -32.12 16.77
CA PHE A 58 -15.45 -30.86 16.90
C PHE A 58 -15.89 -30.33 15.54
N PHE A 59 -15.02 -30.40 14.54
CA PHE A 59 -15.28 -29.89 13.19
C PHE A 59 -16.02 -30.91 12.31
N PHE A 60 -15.64 -32.19 12.40
CA PHE A 60 -16.24 -33.27 11.64
C PHE A 60 -17.10 -34.14 12.54
N ARG A 61 -18.38 -34.27 12.20
CA ARG A 61 -19.30 -35.14 12.94
C ARG A 61 -18.94 -36.61 12.68
N PRO A 62 -18.92 -37.46 13.73
CA PRO A 62 -18.60 -38.87 13.57
C PRO A 62 -19.62 -39.56 12.65
N GLY A 63 -19.13 -40.35 11.69
CA GLY A 63 -19.93 -41.05 10.67
C GLY A 63 -20.34 -40.19 9.47
N SER A 64 -19.83 -38.96 9.34
CA SER A 64 -20.09 -38.11 8.17
C SER A 64 -19.19 -38.46 6.99
N LEU A 65 -19.66 -38.22 5.77
CA LEU A 65 -18.83 -38.30 4.56
C LEU A 65 -17.61 -37.37 4.66
N ALA A 66 -17.80 -36.17 5.22
CA ALA A 66 -16.71 -35.20 5.40
C ALA A 66 -15.63 -35.69 6.38
N GLU A 67 -16.00 -36.46 7.41
CA GLU A 67 -15.03 -37.08 8.31
C GLU A 67 -14.21 -38.12 7.55
N ARG A 68 -14.88 -39.00 6.81
CA ARG A 68 -14.23 -40.05 6.03
C ARG A 68 -13.24 -39.47 5.01
N ASP A 69 -13.67 -38.47 4.26
CA ASP A 69 -12.85 -37.83 3.23
C ASP A 69 -11.64 -37.10 3.86
N PHE A 70 -11.80 -36.53 5.06
CA PHE A 70 -10.70 -35.95 5.81
C PHE A 70 -9.73 -37.01 6.34
N GLU A 71 -10.24 -38.12 6.91
CA GLU A 71 -9.42 -39.22 7.45
C GLU A 71 -8.60 -39.92 6.38
N GLU A 72 -9.16 -40.09 5.19
CA GLU A 72 -8.47 -40.69 4.03
C GLU A 72 -7.19 -39.93 3.66
N LEU A 73 -7.16 -38.61 3.89
CA LEU A 73 -6.02 -37.75 3.58
C LEU A 73 -4.98 -37.68 4.69
N GLN A 74 -5.32 -38.07 5.93
CA GLN A 74 -4.39 -37.99 7.05
C GLN A 74 -3.51 -39.24 7.16
N THR A 75 -2.23 -39.03 7.43
CA THR A 75 -1.34 -40.10 7.88
C THR A 75 -1.36 -40.17 9.41
N ARG A 76 -1.91 -41.24 9.97
CA ARG A 76 -1.90 -41.46 11.43
C ARG A 76 -0.56 -42.07 11.86
N PRO A 77 0.08 -41.55 12.92
CA PRO A 77 1.26 -42.18 13.49
C PRO A 77 0.89 -43.53 14.11
N ALA A 78 1.73 -44.54 13.91
CA ALA A 78 1.56 -45.83 14.56
C ALA A 78 1.82 -45.70 16.07
N GLY A 79 1.04 -46.44 16.86
CA GLY A 79 1.28 -46.55 18.31
C GLY A 79 2.58 -47.31 18.60
N ALA A 80 3.07 -47.18 19.83
CA ALA A 80 4.25 -47.91 20.28
C ALA A 80 3.94 -49.40 20.52
N GLU A 81 4.71 -50.29 19.89
CA GLU A 81 4.63 -51.73 20.08
C GLU A 81 5.68 -52.21 21.10
N LYS A 82 5.33 -53.21 21.93
CA LYS A 82 6.12 -53.59 23.12
C LYS A 82 7.50 -54.20 22.83
N LEU A 83 7.67 -54.83 21.66
CA LEU A 83 8.88 -55.57 21.30
C LEU A 83 9.68 -54.90 20.17
N VAL A 84 9.34 -53.66 19.83
CA VAL A 84 9.99 -52.90 18.77
C VAL A 84 10.94 -51.88 19.40
N TYR A 85 12.15 -51.80 18.87
CA TYR A 85 13.14 -50.80 19.26
C TYR A 85 12.94 -49.52 18.44
N TYR A 86 12.86 -48.37 19.13
CA TYR A 86 12.68 -47.06 18.50
C TYR A 86 13.91 -46.18 18.76
N PRO A 87 14.73 -45.85 17.74
CA PRO A 87 15.97 -45.11 17.92
C PRO A 87 15.77 -43.63 18.30
N PHE A 88 14.61 -43.04 17.95
CA PHE A 88 14.28 -41.63 18.18
C PHE A 88 13.32 -41.41 19.36
N GLY A 89 13.24 -42.38 20.28
CA GLY A 89 12.29 -42.39 21.38
C GLY A 89 11.01 -43.15 21.04
N ARG A 90 10.32 -43.63 22.07
CA ARG A 90 9.05 -44.35 21.90
C ARG A 90 7.94 -43.36 21.51
N PRO A 91 7.13 -43.64 20.47
CA PRO A 91 6.00 -42.79 20.10
C PRO A 91 5.01 -42.62 21.26
N ASP A 92 4.67 -41.38 21.60
CA ASP A 92 3.62 -41.06 22.59
C ASP A 92 2.40 -40.53 21.85
N VAL A 93 1.59 -41.47 21.35
CA VAL A 93 0.42 -41.17 20.52
C VAL A 93 -0.80 -40.94 21.40
N VAL A 94 -1.29 -39.70 21.43
CA VAL A 94 -2.50 -39.29 22.13
C VAL A 94 -3.44 -38.64 21.11
N GLU A 95 -4.71 -39.07 21.10
CA GLU A 95 -5.74 -38.57 20.17
C GLU A 95 -5.31 -38.60 18.69
N GLY A 96 -4.53 -39.60 18.29
CA GLY A 96 -4.08 -39.77 16.90
C GLY A 96 -2.92 -38.85 16.49
N ARG A 97 -2.24 -38.19 17.46
CA ARG A 97 -1.02 -37.41 17.23
C ARG A 97 0.11 -37.91 18.13
N ASP A 98 1.31 -37.98 17.58
CA ASP A 98 2.53 -38.14 18.38
C ASP A 98 2.93 -36.79 19.02
N ARG A 99 3.04 -36.76 20.35
CA ARG A 99 3.39 -35.53 21.11
C ARG A 99 4.84 -35.09 20.91
N ASN A 100 5.70 -35.98 20.42
CA ASN A 100 7.11 -35.69 20.18
C ASN A 100 7.33 -34.85 18.91
N SER A 101 6.40 -34.90 17.95
CA SER A 101 6.51 -34.26 16.64
C SER A 101 5.42 -33.20 16.40
N LYS A 102 5.64 -32.38 15.36
CA LYS A 102 4.60 -31.48 14.86
C LYS A 102 3.51 -32.29 14.14
N GLN A 103 2.28 -31.79 14.18
CA GLN A 103 1.17 -32.40 13.43
C GLN A 103 0.98 -31.63 12.13
N ASP A 104 1.13 -32.31 10.99
CA ASP A 104 0.79 -31.75 9.68
C ASP A 104 -0.60 -32.28 9.25
N ILE A 105 -1.50 -31.38 8.90
CA ILE A 105 -2.90 -31.71 8.58
C ILE A 105 -3.16 -31.37 7.12
N ARG A 106 -3.61 -32.35 6.35
CA ARG A 106 -3.95 -32.17 4.93
C ARG A 106 -5.44 -31.90 4.78
N LEU A 107 -5.83 -30.86 4.05
CA LEU A 107 -7.25 -30.56 3.84
C LEU A 107 -7.75 -31.18 2.54
N PRO A 108 -9.00 -31.69 2.49
CA PRO A 108 -9.60 -32.15 1.26
C PRO A 108 -9.79 -31.00 0.29
N ALA A 109 -9.31 -31.20 -0.94
CA ALA A 109 -9.56 -30.29 -2.04
C ALA A 109 -10.97 -30.55 -2.60
N PRO A 110 -11.73 -29.50 -2.96
CA PRO A 110 -13.01 -29.69 -3.61
C PRO A 110 -12.83 -30.37 -4.96
N SER A 111 -13.72 -31.32 -5.28
CA SER A 111 -13.81 -31.88 -6.63
C SER A 111 -14.34 -30.81 -7.58
N TYR A 112 -13.58 -30.48 -8.63
CA TYR A 112 -14.01 -29.56 -9.67
C TYR A 112 -13.56 -30.08 -11.03
N ASP A 113 -14.33 -29.74 -12.07
CA ASP A 113 -13.95 -29.99 -13.46
C ASP A 113 -13.04 -28.85 -13.93
N PRO A 114 -11.79 -29.12 -14.35
CA PRO A 114 -10.88 -28.09 -14.86
C PRO A 114 -11.40 -27.33 -16.08
N GLU A 115 -12.32 -27.91 -16.85
CA GLU A 115 -12.89 -27.26 -18.04
C GLU A 115 -13.96 -26.21 -17.67
N ASP A 116 -14.67 -26.40 -16.55
CA ASP A 116 -15.73 -25.48 -16.11
C ASP A 116 -15.19 -24.36 -15.22
N LYS A 117 -14.72 -23.29 -15.87
CA LYS A 117 -14.25 -22.06 -15.20
C LYS A 117 -15.32 -21.31 -14.41
N SER A 118 -16.60 -21.61 -14.62
CA SER A 118 -17.72 -20.95 -13.93
C SER A 118 -18.11 -21.63 -12.61
N SER A 119 -17.60 -22.84 -12.37
CA SER A 119 -17.88 -23.61 -11.17
C SER A 119 -17.44 -22.88 -9.91
N MET A 120 -18.35 -22.75 -8.94
CA MET A 120 -18.06 -22.15 -7.63
C MET A 120 -17.08 -22.98 -6.79
N SER A 121 -16.91 -24.27 -7.12
CA SER A 121 -16.02 -25.19 -6.39
C SER A 121 -14.55 -25.12 -6.83
N ARG A 122 -14.21 -24.26 -7.80
CA ARG A 122 -12.84 -24.10 -8.30
C ARG A 122 -11.88 -23.63 -7.19
N PRO A 123 -10.60 -24.04 -7.23
CA PRO A 123 -9.59 -23.52 -6.32
C PRO A 123 -9.43 -22.00 -6.50
N ILE A 124 -9.18 -21.32 -5.38
CA ILE A 124 -8.95 -19.88 -5.37
C ILE A 124 -7.53 -19.61 -5.86
N GLU A 125 -7.41 -19.06 -7.07
CA GLU A 125 -6.16 -18.54 -7.59
C GLU A 125 -6.09 -17.03 -7.30
N PRO A 126 -5.17 -16.58 -6.43
CA PRO A 126 -5.02 -15.16 -6.17
C PRO A 126 -4.51 -14.44 -7.42
N ASN A 127 -4.97 -13.21 -7.63
CA ASN A 127 -4.46 -12.37 -8.71
C ASN A 127 -2.97 -12.06 -8.52
N SER A 128 -2.25 -11.89 -9.64
CA SER A 128 -0.85 -11.48 -9.62
C SER A 128 -0.70 -10.13 -8.90
N ARG A 129 0.32 -10.03 -8.04
CA ARG A 129 0.72 -8.78 -7.38
C ARG A 129 1.28 -7.76 -8.37
N ILE A 130 1.92 -8.24 -9.44
CA ILE A 130 2.49 -7.44 -10.52
C ILE A 130 1.41 -7.23 -11.57
N THR A 131 1.07 -5.97 -11.85
CA THR A 131 0.06 -5.60 -12.83
C THR A 131 0.65 -5.43 -14.23
N ASP A 132 -0.20 -5.25 -15.23
CA ASP A 132 0.28 -4.95 -16.59
C ASP A 132 0.87 -3.53 -16.70
N ALA A 133 0.47 -2.61 -15.82
CA ALA A 133 1.07 -1.28 -15.70
C ALA A 133 2.51 -1.36 -15.16
N ASP A 134 2.78 -2.29 -14.24
CA ASP A 134 4.14 -2.58 -13.76
C ASP A 134 5.03 -3.11 -14.88
N LYS A 135 4.55 -4.10 -15.63
CA LYS A 135 5.31 -4.69 -16.76
C LYS A 135 5.65 -3.65 -17.83
N LYS A 136 4.72 -2.73 -18.10
CA LYS A 136 4.89 -1.65 -19.08
C LYS A 136 5.62 -0.42 -18.52
N ASN A 137 5.87 -0.37 -17.21
CA ASN A 137 6.34 0.82 -16.49
C ASN A 137 5.52 2.09 -16.81
N ASP A 138 4.20 1.97 -16.81
CA ASP A 138 3.31 3.10 -17.07
C ASP A 138 3.25 4.03 -15.85
N LEU A 139 3.97 5.15 -15.92
CA LEU A 139 4.02 6.15 -14.85
C LEU A 139 2.72 6.95 -14.71
N LYS A 140 1.75 6.82 -15.63
CA LYS A 140 0.47 7.55 -15.54
C LYS A 140 -0.62 6.72 -14.87
N SER A 141 -0.43 5.41 -14.76
CA SER A 141 -1.41 4.51 -14.15
C SER A 141 -1.30 4.50 -12.63
N LEU A 142 -2.47 4.45 -11.97
CA LEU A 142 -2.58 4.22 -10.53
C LEU A 142 -2.45 2.74 -10.15
N GLU A 143 -2.53 1.84 -11.12
CA GLU A 143 -2.47 0.38 -10.93
C GLU A 143 -1.02 -0.15 -10.89
N ARG A 144 -0.02 0.72 -11.02
CA ARG A 144 1.41 0.39 -10.87
C ARG A 144 1.81 0.36 -9.40
N ALA A 145 2.75 -0.48 -8.97
CA ALA A 145 3.33 -0.52 -7.62
C ALA A 145 2.24 -0.51 -6.53
N LEU A 146 1.40 -1.54 -6.52
CA LEU A 146 0.27 -1.66 -5.60
C LEU A 146 0.72 -1.72 -4.12
N ASP A 147 1.94 -2.15 -3.86
CA ASP A 147 2.56 -2.32 -2.53
C ASP A 147 3.10 -1.01 -1.94
N LYS A 148 3.27 0.04 -2.76
CA LYS A 148 3.89 1.31 -2.38
C LYS A 148 2.91 2.47 -2.47
N PRO A 149 3.11 3.53 -1.67
CA PRO A 149 2.41 4.79 -1.88
C PRO A 149 2.94 5.45 -3.16
N LEU A 150 2.02 5.96 -3.97
CA LEU A 150 2.34 6.78 -5.14
C LEU A 150 1.95 8.23 -4.89
N TYR A 151 2.72 9.16 -5.42
CA TYR A 151 2.50 10.58 -5.29
C TYR A 151 2.36 11.22 -6.67
N LEU A 152 1.39 12.12 -6.79
CA LEU A 152 1.17 12.88 -8.02
C LEU A 152 2.25 13.96 -8.16
N VAL A 153 2.95 13.94 -9.28
CA VAL A 153 3.91 14.97 -9.70
C VAL A 153 3.49 15.49 -11.06
N VAL A 154 3.53 16.81 -11.24
CA VAL A 154 3.10 17.49 -12.46
C VAL A 154 4.25 18.30 -13.04
N LYS A 155 4.24 18.46 -14.37
CA LYS A 155 5.21 19.25 -15.10
C LYS A 155 4.63 20.62 -15.42
N GLU A 156 5.22 21.67 -14.88
CA GLU A 156 4.75 23.05 -15.09
C GLU A 156 5.09 23.55 -16.51
N LYS A 157 4.18 24.32 -17.13
CA LYS A 157 4.44 24.96 -18.44
C LYS A 157 5.54 26.01 -18.39
N SER A 158 5.54 26.83 -17.34
CA SER A 158 6.42 28.00 -17.19
C SER A 158 7.89 27.61 -16.99
N SER A 159 8.15 26.67 -16.08
CA SER A 159 9.51 26.26 -15.69
C SER A 159 9.95 24.95 -16.34
N SER A 160 9.04 24.18 -16.96
CA SER A 160 9.29 22.81 -17.45
C SER A 160 9.84 21.86 -16.37
N SER A 161 9.75 22.25 -15.10
CA SER A 161 10.23 21.48 -13.96
C SER A 161 9.13 20.58 -13.39
N TRP A 162 9.54 19.46 -12.80
CA TRP A 162 8.63 18.55 -12.11
C TRP A 162 8.45 19.03 -10.67
N VAL A 163 7.20 19.33 -10.33
CA VAL A 163 6.80 19.87 -9.02
C VAL A 163 5.52 19.19 -8.55
N PHE A 164 5.21 19.32 -7.27
CA PHE A 164 3.87 18.99 -6.79
C PHE A 164 2.88 20.06 -7.25
N PRO A 165 1.61 19.71 -7.53
CA PRO A 165 0.58 20.67 -7.90
C PRO A 165 0.54 21.83 -6.91
N THR A 166 0.62 23.05 -7.41
CA THR A 166 0.72 24.27 -6.61
C THR A 166 -0.20 25.33 -7.19
N PHE A 167 -1.04 25.91 -6.33
CA PHE A 167 -2.13 26.79 -6.71
C PHE A 167 -1.98 28.15 -6.04
N SER A 168 -2.30 29.22 -6.76
CA SER A 168 -2.44 30.56 -6.19
C SER A 168 -3.69 30.61 -5.32
N ILE A 169 -3.60 31.25 -4.16
CA ILE A 169 -4.72 31.42 -3.24
C ILE A 169 -5.37 32.79 -3.45
N ASN A 170 -6.70 32.82 -3.44
CA ASN A 170 -7.47 34.05 -3.35
C ASN A 170 -7.68 34.42 -1.88
N GLU A 171 -7.80 35.71 -1.56
CA GLU A 171 -7.82 36.19 -0.15
C GLU A 171 -8.95 35.56 0.71
N ASP A 172 -10.02 35.07 0.09
CA ASP A 172 -11.21 34.55 0.79
C ASP A 172 -11.20 33.02 0.99
N SER A 173 -10.25 32.27 0.42
CA SER A 173 -10.27 30.79 0.47
C SER A 173 -9.26 30.19 1.45
N ALA A 174 -9.68 29.11 2.13
CA ALA A 174 -8.79 28.35 3.00
C ALA A 174 -7.80 27.50 2.18
N LEU A 175 -6.60 27.25 2.73
CA LEU A 175 -5.53 26.51 2.04
C LEU A 175 -5.96 25.12 1.53
N HIS A 176 -6.70 24.37 2.35
CA HIS A 176 -7.15 23.03 2.00
C HIS A 176 -8.20 23.07 0.88
N THR A 177 -9.17 23.98 0.96
CA THR A 177 -10.19 24.18 -0.08
C THR A 177 -9.56 24.61 -1.40
N ALA A 178 -8.61 25.56 -1.37
CA ALA A 178 -7.89 26.00 -2.56
C ALA A 178 -7.07 24.86 -3.20
N ALA A 179 -6.46 23.99 -2.38
CA ALA A 179 -5.75 22.82 -2.86
C ALA A 179 -6.69 21.79 -3.51
N GLU A 180 -7.85 21.52 -2.91
CA GLU A 180 -8.86 20.61 -3.46
C GLU A 180 -9.43 21.14 -4.79
N GLU A 181 -9.90 22.38 -4.81
CA GLU A 181 -10.43 23.04 -6.01
C GLU A 181 -9.39 23.09 -7.13
N GLY A 182 -8.13 23.38 -6.78
CA GLY A 182 -7.01 23.35 -7.72
C GLY A 182 -6.77 21.95 -8.32
N LEU A 183 -6.85 20.89 -7.50
CA LEU A 183 -6.75 19.51 -7.97
C LEU A 183 -7.90 19.15 -8.93
N PHE A 184 -9.14 19.53 -8.62
CA PHE A 184 -10.27 19.28 -9.52
C PHE A 184 -10.19 20.09 -10.82
N THR A 185 -9.72 21.33 -10.74
CA THR A 185 -9.53 22.19 -11.92
C THR A 185 -8.46 21.63 -12.86
N THR A 186 -7.43 21.00 -12.31
CA THR A 186 -6.31 20.44 -13.08
C THR A 186 -6.54 19.01 -13.55
N GLY A 187 -7.04 18.14 -12.67
CA GLY A 187 -7.23 16.70 -12.89
C GLY A 187 -8.62 16.28 -13.35
N GLY A 188 -9.56 17.23 -13.41
CA GLY A 188 -10.95 17.00 -13.75
C GLY A 188 -11.80 16.52 -12.56
N PRO A 189 -13.13 16.38 -12.76
CA PRO A 189 -14.06 15.94 -11.71
C PRO A 189 -14.04 14.42 -11.46
N ASP A 190 -13.38 13.63 -12.32
CA ASP A 190 -13.34 12.15 -12.27
C ASP A 190 -12.39 11.62 -11.17
N MET A 191 -12.34 12.28 -10.02
CA MET A 191 -11.45 11.95 -8.91
C MET A 191 -12.21 12.01 -7.60
N ASN A 192 -12.04 11.01 -6.74
CA ASN A 192 -12.48 11.06 -5.37
C ASN A 192 -11.25 11.30 -4.49
N ILE A 193 -11.17 12.50 -3.91
CA ILE A 193 -10.05 12.97 -3.11
C ILE A 193 -10.54 13.21 -1.69
N TRP A 194 -9.73 12.80 -0.72
CA TRP A 194 -9.94 13.08 0.69
C TRP A 194 -8.75 13.83 1.25
N THR A 195 -8.95 15.08 1.68
CA THR A 195 -7.93 15.85 2.38
C THR A 195 -7.84 15.44 3.84
N VAL A 196 -6.63 15.13 4.29
CA VAL A 196 -6.40 14.56 5.63
C VAL A 196 -6.69 15.56 6.74
N SER A 197 -6.27 16.81 6.54
CA SER A 197 -6.38 17.85 7.56
C SER A 197 -6.28 19.24 6.96
N ASN A 198 -6.85 20.22 7.66
CA ASN A 198 -6.75 21.63 7.30
C ASN A 198 -5.35 22.22 7.56
N THR A 199 -4.53 21.53 8.36
CA THR A 199 -3.17 21.96 8.70
C THR A 199 -2.18 21.58 7.60
N PRO A 200 -1.32 22.51 7.14
CA PRO A 200 -0.29 22.20 6.17
C PRO A 200 0.77 21.28 6.77
N ALA A 201 1.13 20.25 6.01
CA ALA A 201 2.15 19.28 6.41
C ALA A 201 3.57 19.85 6.21
N LEU A 202 3.77 20.66 5.17
CA LEU A 202 5.06 21.27 4.83
C LEU A 202 4.91 22.73 4.47
N VAL A 203 5.95 23.51 4.74
CA VAL A 203 6.12 24.85 4.18
C VAL A 203 7.44 24.91 3.43
N GLN A 204 7.38 25.19 2.13
CA GLN A 204 8.54 25.50 1.32
C GLN A 204 8.69 27.01 1.22
N LYS A 205 9.83 27.52 1.71
CA LYS A 205 10.17 28.94 1.64
C LYS A 205 10.98 29.17 0.37
N LEU A 206 10.35 29.76 -0.63
CA LEU A 206 11.03 30.32 -1.80
C LEU A 206 11.34 31.80 -1.53
N SER A 207 12.25 32.39 -2.31
CA SER A 207 12.76 33.75 -2.11
C SER A 207 11.65 34.80 -1.97
N GLU A 208 10.57 34.64 -2.74
CA GLU A 208 9.41 35.54 -2.77
C GLU A 208 8.09 34.84 -2.43
N ASP A 209 8.01 33.52 -2.62
CA ASP A 209 6.80 32.72 -2.43
C ASP A 209 6.88 31.79 -1.23
N ARG A 210 5.75 31.58 -0.55
CA ARG A 210 5.60 30.54 0.46
C ARG A 210 4.57 29.53 0.00
N VAL A 211 5.02 28.29 -0.22
CA VAL A 211 4.14 27.19 -0.61
C VAL A 211 3.81 26.35 0.61
N TYR A 212 2.53 26.25 0.94
CA TYR A 212 2.01 25.43 2.03
C TYR A 212 1.42 24.15 1.45
N TYR A 213 2.02 23.00 1.73
CA TYR A 213 1.55 21.73 1.19
C TYR A 213 0.51 21.07 2.09
N ILE A 214 -0.66 20.81 1.52
CA ILE A 214 -1.74 20.03 2.11
C ILE A 214 -1.61 18.58 1.66
N LYS A 215 -1.78 17.63 2.58
CA LYS A 215 -1.77 16.19 2.28
C LYS A 215 -3.19 15.74 1.96
N SER A 216 -3.34 15.10 0.80
CA SER A 216 -4.61 14.53 0.35
C SER A 216 -4.41 13.12 -0.18
N HIS A 217 -5.44 12.31 -0.09
CA HIS A 217 -5.48 10.94 -0.60
C HIS A 217 -6.43 10.82 -1.76
N ILE A 218 -6.01 10.10 -2.81
CA ILE A 218 -6.94 9.66 -3.84
C ILE A 218 -7.54 8.32 -3.40
N LEU A 219 -8.87 8.27 -3.31
CA LEU A 219 -9.63 7.08 -2.93
C LEU A 219 -10.06 6.29 -4.16
N ALA A 220 -10.46 7.00 -5.22
CA ALA A 220 -10.92 6.40 -6.47
C ALA A 220 -10.81 7.42 -7.62
N GLY A 221 -10.94 6.93 -8.85
CA GLY A 221 -10.93 7.76 -10.05
C GLY A 221 -9.56 7.83 -10.72
N SER A 222 -9.43 8.73 -11.68
CA SER A 222 -8.23 8.87 -12.51
C SER A 222 -7.91 10.34 -12.69
N PHE A 223 -6.65 10.72 -12.44
CA PHE A 223 -6.19 12.06 -12.78
C PHE A 223 -6.04 12.18 -14.28
N LYS A 224 -6.81 13.08 -14.90
CA LYS A 224 -6.71 13.39 -16.32
C LYS A 224 -6.43 14.87 -16.47
N LEU A 225 -5.33 15.19 -17.14
CA LEU A 225 -4.92 16.58 -17.26
C LEU A 225 -5.92 17.37 -18.13
N SER A 226 -6.51 18.42 -17.55
CA SER A 226 -7.38 19.34 -18.27
C SER A 226 -6.58 20.24 -19.22
N ARG A 227 -7.14 20.54 -20.40
CA ARG A 227 -6.53 21.42 -21.42
C ARG A 227 -6.34 22.86 -20.92
N SER A 228 -7.14 23.30 -19.96
CA SER A 228 -7.09 24.63 -19.35
C SER A 228 -6.06 24.76 -18.23
N SER A 229 -5.35 23.68 -17.88
CA SER A 229 -4.41 23.67 -16.76
C SER A 229 -3.06 24.33 -17.10
N ASP A 230 -2.34 24.79 -16.08
CA ASP A 230 -0.98 25.36 -16.20
C ASP A 230 0.12 24.28 -16.36
N TYR A 231 -0.28 23.01 -16.45
CA TYR A 231 0.64 21.87 -16.50
C TYR A 231 0.63 21.22 -17.90
N ILE A 232 1.75 20.59 -18.26
CA ILE A 232 1.95 19.90 -19.55
C ILE A 232 1.68 18.41 -19.40
N ASP A 233 2.20 17.81 -18.33
CA ASP A 233 2.20 16.37 -18.13
C ASP A 233 2.14 16.02 -16.64
N PHE A 234 1.83 14.77 -16.34
CA PHE A 234 1.77 14.26 -14.97
C PHE A 234 2.30 12.84 -14.88
N MET A 235 2.69 12.45 -13.68
CA MET A 235 3.16 11.11 -13.34
C MET A 235 2.82 10.76 -11.88
N TRP A 236 2.69 9.47 -11.63
CA TRP A 236 2.55 8.86 -10.32
C TRP A 236 3.85 8.16 -9.96
N LEU A 237 4.56 8.72 -8.98
CA LEU A 237 5.88 8.26 -8.58
C LEU A 237 5.87 7.71 -7.16
N SER A 238 6.66 6.66 -6.93
CA SER A 238 7.00 6.21 -5.58
C SER A 238 8.01 7.14 -4.92
N SER A 239 8.10 7.09 -3.59
CA SER A 239 9.07 7.88 -2.80
C SER A 239 10.51 7.74 -3.33
N SER A 240 10.91 6.54 -3.75
CA SER A 240 12.24 6.27 -4.32
C SER A 240 12.51 6.87 -5.71
N GLU A 241 11.47 7.19 -6.48
CA GLU A 241 11.61 7.69 -7.86
C GLU A 241 11.57 9.21 -7.95
N ILE A 242 10.83 9.87 -7.05
CA ILE A 242 10.74 11.33 -6.95
C ILE A 242 12.10 12.05 -6.99
N PRO A 243 13.15 11.63 -6.25
CA PRO A 243 14.44 12.33 -6.28
C PRO A 243 15.13 12.35 -7.66
N LYS A 244 14.72 11.48 -8.60
CA LYS A 244 15.27 11.45 -9.96
C LYS A 244 14.67 12.52 -10.87
N HIS A 245 13.45 12.99 -10.55
CA HIS A 245 12.68 13.90 -11.40
C HIS A 245 12.61 15.32 -10.84
N VAL A 246 12.55 15.43 -9.52
CA VAL A 246 12.34 16.67 -8.79
C VAL A 246 13.68 17.30 -8.38
N SER A 247 13.74 18.63 -8.26
CA SER A 247 14.95 19.32 -7.80
C SER A 247 15.40 18.86 -6.41
N SER A 248 16.72 18.85 -6.17
CA SER A 248 17.30 18.44 -4.89
C SER A 248 16.76 19.23 -3.70
N ASP A 249 16.51 20.52 -3.89
CA ASP A 249 16.03 21.41 -2.84
C ASP A 249 14.58 21.09 -2.44
N LEU A 250 13.73 20.80 -3.44
CA LEU A 250 12.35 20.40 -3.19
C LEU A 250 12.31 19.01 -2.56
N TRP A 251 13.14 18.07 -3.04
CA TRP A 251 13.26 16.74 -2.44
C TRP A 251 13.67 16.79 -0.98
N ASN A 252 14.68 17.59 -0.62
CA ASN A 252 15.14 17.73 0.76
C ASN A 252 14.06 18.29 1.69
N CYS A 253 13.16 19.13 1.17
CA CYS A 253 12.01 19.63 1.93
C CYS A 253 10.94 18.55 2.11
N VAL A 254 10.61 17.81 1.04
CA VAL A 254 9.46 16.91 0.99
C VAL A 254 9.76 15.51 1.55
N ASN A 255 10.99 15.02 1.46
CA ASN A 255 11.42 13.68 1.92
C ASN A 255 11.02 13.38 3.39
N LYS A 256 10.82 14.41 4.21
CA LYS A 256 10.41 14.25 5.62
C LYS A 256 8.95 13.80 5.83
N ILE A 257 8.11 13.92 4.80
CA ILE A 257 6.65 13.73 4.89
C ILE A 257 6.16 12.57 4.03
N LEU A 258 6.98 12.18 3.04
CA LEU A 258 6.68 11.02 2.21
C LEU A 258 7.02 9.76 3.00
N ASN A 259 6.07 8.83 2.99
CA ASN A 259 6.24 7.46 3.44
C ASN A 259 6.98 6.62 2.40
#